data_AF-A0A923UAK1-F1
#
_entry.id   AF-A0A923UAK1-F1
#
_cell.length_a   1.000
_cell.length_b   1.000
_cell.length_c   1.000
_cell.angle_alpha   90.00
_cell.angle_beta   90.00
_cell.angle_gamma   90.00
#
_symmetry.space_group_name_H-M   'P 1'
#
loop_
_entity.id
_entity.type
_entity.pdbx_description
1 polymer ?
#
loop_
_entity_poly.entity_id
_entity_poly.type
_entity_poly.pdbx_seq_one_letter_code
_entity_poly.pdbx_strand_id
1 'polypeptide(L)'
;MTAVLVVSTTTVGAFAVYGTVSSIQPGIHLSHVNGAQPSGPATTPIDGEVNLLLAGSDTRTGQAGYQTKDQHSGSAGAGNNDVTMLLHISANHSSAPVVS
;
A
#
# COMPACT_ATOMS: atom_id res chain seq x y z
N MET A 1 43.07 -17.44 -14.11
CA MET A 1 41.74 -16.92 -14.53
C MET A 1 40.59 -17.64 -13.85
N THR A 2 40.62 -18.96 -13.70
CA THR A 2 39.58 -19.76 -13.01
C THR A 2 39.34 -19.38 -11.55
N ALA A 3 40.38 -19.13 -10.76
CA ALA A 3 40.24 -18.74 -9.35
C ALA A 3 39.44 -17.42 -9.18
N VAL A 4 39.75 -16.41 -10.00
CA VAL A 4 39.03 -15.13 -10.00
C VAL A 4 37.59 -15.34 -10.42
N LEU A 5 37.33 -16.17 -11.43
CA LEU A 5 35.98 -16.44 -11.91
C LEU A 5 35.11 -17.10 -10.82
N VAL A 6 35.67 -18.10 -10.12
CA VAL A 6 34.98 -18.81 -9.03
C VAL A 6 34.71 -17.87 -7.85
N VAL A 7 35.69 -17.06 -7.45
CA VAL A 7 35.53 -16.11 -6.34
C VAL A 7 34.48 -15.05 -6.70
N SER A 8 34.50 -14.53 -7.92
CA SER A 8 33.55 -13.51 -8.35
C SER A 8 32.11 -14.04 -8.40
N THR A 9 31.88 -15.22 -9.00
CA THR A 9 30.52 -15.79 -9.10
C THR A 9 29.95 -16.18 -7.73
N THR A 10 30.78 -16.76 -6.86
CA THR A 10 30.36 -17.13 -5.49
C THR A 10 30.04 -15.90 -4.64
N THR A 11 30.85 -14.85 -4.73
CA THR A 11 30.64 -13.62 -3.95
C THR A 11 29.37 -12.90 -4.38
N VAL A 12 29.17 -12.70 -5.69
CA VAL A 12 27.96 -12.04 -6.21
C VAL A 12 26.71 -12.88 -5.91
N GLY A 13 26.78 -14.20 -6.08
CA GLY A 13 25.68 -15.10 -5.72
C GLY A 13 25.32 -15.03 -4.24
N ALA A 14 26.31 -15.01 -3.35
CA ALA A 14 26.11 -14.89 -1.90
C ALA A 14 25.45 -13.56 -1.53
N PHE A 15 25.92 -12.43 -2.09
CA PHE A 15 25.32 -11.12 -1.84
C PHE A 15 23.90 -11.00 -2.40
N ALA A 16 23.62 -11.60 -3.55
CA ALA A 16 22.28 -11.61 -4.12
C ALA A 16 21.29 -12.40 -3.23
N VAL A 17 21.69 -13.58 -2.76
CA VAL A 17 20.86 -14.37 -1.83
C VAL A 17 20.69 -13.64 -0.50
N TYR A 18 21.76 -13.11 0.06
CA TYR A 18 21.71 -12.34 1.31
C TYR A 18 20.79 -11.13 1.18
N GLY A 19 20.96 -10.33 0.12
CA GLY A 19 20.12 -9.17 -0.16
C GLY A 19 18.64 -9.55 -0.26
N THR A 20 18.34 -10.62 -1.01
CA THR A 20 16.96 -11.10 -1.19
C THR A 20 16.34 -11.57 0.13
N VAL A 21 17.04 -12.38 0.92
CA VAL A 21 16.53 -12.87 2.20
C VAL A 21 16.40 -11.73 3.22
N SER A 22 17.34 -10.79 3.22
CA SER A 22 17.33 -9.63 4.12
C SER A 22 16.26 -8.58 3.78
N SER A 23 15.77 -8.55 2.53
CA SER A 23 14.74 -7.60 2.09
C SER A 23 13.31 -8.09 2.32
N ILE A 24 13.12 -9.34 2.74
CA ILE A 24 11.81 -9.88 3.07
C ILE A 24 11.26 -9.12 4.27
N GLN A 25 10.23 -8.31 4.03
CA GLN A 25 9.53 -7.59 5.09
C GLN A 25 8.52 -8.51 5.78
N PRO A 26 8.26 -8.33 7.08
CA PRO A 26 7.16 -9.00 7.76
C PRO A 26 5.84 -8.74 7.00
N GLY A 27 5.04 -9.79 6.80
CA GLY A 27 3.71 -9.63 6.22
C GLY A 27 2.85 -8.70 7.07
N ILE A 28 1.96 -7.94 6.44
CA ILE A 28 0.95 -7.14 7.15
C ILE A 28 -0.01 -8.09 7.84
N HIS A 29 0.18 -8.28 9.14
CA HIS A 29 -0.72 -9.07 9.96
C HIS A 29 -1.89 -8.20 10.40
N LEU A 30 -3.08 -8.45 9.86
CA LEU A 30 -4.33 -7.87 10.34
C LEU A 30 -4.72 -8.57 11.65
N SER A 31 -4.07 -8.19 12.75
CA SER A 31 -4.40 -8.69 14.09
C SER A 31 -5.79 -8.22 14.49
N HIS A 32 -6.70 -9.19 14.64
CA HIS A 32 -7.93 -8.99 15.40
C HIS A 32 -7.61 -9.11 16.89
N VAL A 33 -8.28 -8.36 17.76
CA VAL A 33 -8.12 -8.49 19.21
C VAL A 33 -8.53 -9.91 19.62
N ASN A 34 -7.62 -10.67 20.24
CA ASN A 34 -7.87 -12.06 20.64
C ASN A 34 -9.14 -12.19 21.49
N GLY A 35 -10.14 -12.91 20.98
CA GLY A 35 -11.40 -13.20 21.67
C GLY A 35 -12.44 -12.08 21.63
N ALA A 36 -12.13 -10.93 21.04
CA ALA A 36 -13.13 -9.90 20.73
C ALA A 36 -13.37 -9.91 19.23
N GLN A 37 -14.58 -10.26 18.81
CA GLN A 37 -15.09 -9.72 17.55
C GLN A 37 -15.09 -8.21 17.78
N PRO A 38 -14.22 -7.42 17.12
CA PRO A 38 -14.28 -5.98 17.28
C PRO A 38 -15.73 -5.64 16.96
N SER A 39 -16.46 -4.99 17.87
CA SER A 39 -17.63 -4.26 17.44
C SER A 39 -17.11 -3.39 16.31
N GLY A 40 -17.54 -3.67 15.08
CA GLY A 40 -17.12 -2.85 13.95
C GLY A 40 -17.32 -1.38 14.33
N PRO A 41 -16.54 -0.45 13.74
CA PRO A 41 -16.77 0.97 13.98
C PRO A 41 -18.28 1.22 13.94
N ALA A 42 -18.83 1.91 14.94
CA ALA A 42 -20.26 2.11 15.02
C ALA A 42 -20.74 2.75 13.72
N THR A 43 -21.32 1.96 12.83
CA THR A 43 -21.81 2.42 11.54
C THR A 43 -23.24 2.87 11.75
N THR A 44 -23.45 4.16 11.88
CA THR A 44 -24.76 4.72 11.62
C THR A 44 -25.02 4.62 10.11
N PRO A 45 -26.18 4.13 9.66
CA PRO A 45 -26.56 4.24 8.26
C PRO A 45 -26.39 5.69 7.80
N ILE A 46 -25.79 5.89 6.63
CA ILE A 46 -25.84 7.20 5.99
C ILE A 46 -27.22 7.25 5.33
N ASP A 47 -28.11 8.05 5.89
CA ASP A 47 -29.44 8.26 5.34
C ASP A 47 -29.36 9.25 4.16
N GLY A 48 -29.93 8.85 3.02
CA GLY A 48 -30.00 9.70 1.83
C GLY A 48 -28.82 9.50 0.87
N GLU A 49 -28.60 10.50 0.02
CA GLU A 49 -27.57 10.45 -1.03
C GLU A 49 -26.17 10.75 -0.49
N VAL A 50 -25.14 10.20 -1.14
CA VAL A 50 -23.73 10.38 -0.74
C VAL A 50 -22.87 10.71 -1.95
N ASN A 51 -22.03 11.73 -1.83
CA ASN A 51 -20.96 12.00 -2.78
C ASN A 51 -19.61 11.63 -2.15
N LEU A 52 -18.91 10.67 -2.75
CA LEU A 52 -17.59 10.24 -2.34
C LEU A 52 -16.56 10.72 -3.37
N LEU A 53 -15.65 11.60 -2.94
CA LEU A 53 -14.45 11.94 -3.70
C LEU A 53 -13.33 10.94 -3.34
N LEU A 54 -12.89 10.17 -4.32
CA LEU A 54 -11.75 9.27 -4.20
C LEU A 54 -10.54 9.86 -4.91
N ALA A 55 -9.50 10.19 -4.13
CA ALA A 55 -8.22 10.66 -4.61
C ALA A 55 -7.13 9.59 -4.37
N GLY A 56 -6.54 9.07 -5.44
CA GLY A 56 -5.38 8.18 -5.39
C GLY A 56 -4.12 8.98 -5.73
N SER A 57 -3.24 9.17 -4.75
CA SER A 57 -2.02 9.96 -4.91
C SER A 57 -0.81 9.10 -5.24
N ASP A 58 0.00 9.53 -6.22
CA ASP A 58 1.36 9.04 -6.47
C ASP A 58 2.32 9.65 -5.45
N THR A 59 2.15 9.25 -4.20
CA THR A 59 3.15 9.43 -3.15
C THR A 59 3.09 8.28 -2.16
N ARG A 60 4.25 7.81 -1.73
CA ARG A 60 4.36 6.89 -0.59
C ARG A 60 4.46 7.62 0.74
N THR A 61 4.50 8.96 0.73
CA THR A 61 4.70 9.79 1.91
C THR A 61 3.56 9.62 2.91
N GLY A 62 3.90 9.32 4.17
CA GLY A 62 2.90 9.12 5.23
C GLY A 62 2.15 7.79 5.17
N GLN A 63 2.47 6.90 4.22
CA GLN A 63 1.85 5.59 4.12
C GLN A 63 2.53 4.58 5.04
N ALA A 64 1.73 3.76 5.72
CA ALA A 64 2.24 2.65 6.52
C ALA A 64 3.03 1.68 5.62
N GLY A 65 4.20 1.23 6.09
CA GLY A 65 5.10 0.33 5.34
C GLY A 65 6.21 1.01 4.52
N TYR A 66 6.13 2.33 4.28
CA TYR A 66 7.15 3.10 3.58
C TYR A 66 7.76 4.17 4.50
N GLN A 67 8.85 3.83 5.19
CA GLN A 67 9.42 4.65 6.27
C GLN A 67 10.90 5.01 6.06
N THR A 68 11.60 4.35 5.11
CA THR A 68 13.02 4.62 4.84
C THR A 68 13.21 5.48 3.59
N LYS A 69 14.32 6.22 3.52
CA LYS A 69 14.64 7.07 2.36
C LYS A 69 14.66 6.27 1.05
N ASP A 70 15.20 5.06 1.07
CA ASP A 70 15.26 4.19 -0.12
C ASP A 70 13.86 3.81 -0.62
N GLN A 71 12.92 3.56 0.30
CA GLN A 71 11.51 3.28 -0.03
C GLN A 71 10.78 4.50 -0.63
N HIS A 72 11.23 5.71 -0.29
CA HIS A 72 10.72 6.98 -0.82
C HIS A 72 11.42 7.44 -2.10
N SER A 73 12.52 6.79 -2.50
CA SER A 73 13.38 7.23 -3.61
C SER A 73 12.68 7.22 -4.98
N GLY A 74 11.49 6.64 -5.09
CA GLY A 74 10.71 6.57 -6.35
C GLY A 74 9.31 7.16 -6.29
N SER A 75 8.85 7.71 -5.15
CA SER A 75 7.56 8.43 -5.03
C SER A 75 7.46 9.02 -3.62
N ALA A 76 7.63 10.33 -3.48
CA ALA A 76 7.68 11.04 -2.19
C ALA A 76 7.24 12.51 -2.31
N GLY A 77 7.02 13.16 -1.17
CA GLY A 77 6.47 14.51 -1.07
C GLY A 77 4.95 14.53 -1.16
N ALA A 78 4.38 15.66 -1.56
CA ALA A 78 2.92 15.85 -1.63
C ALA A 78 2.24 14.92 -2.65
N GLY A 79 2.94 14.54 -3.72
CA GLY A 79 2.40 13.73 -4.81
C GLY A 79 1.37 14.45 -5.67
N ASN A 80 1.07 13.86 -6.82
CA ASN A 80 -0.07 14.25 -7.66
C ASN A 80 -1.16 13.18 -7.50
N ASN A 81 -2.43 13.56 -7.73
CA ASN A 81 -3.49 12.57 -7.79
C ASN A 81 -3.53 11.97 -9.20
N ASP A 82 -3.14 10.71 -9.33
CA ASP A 82 -3.30 9.92 -10.56
C ASP A 82 -4.73 9.43 -10.72
N VAL A 83 -5.47 9.33 -9.61
CA VAL A 83 -6.89 9.00 -9.59
C VAL A 83 -7.64 10.14 -8.93
N THR A 84 -8.63 10.69 -9.62
CA THR A 84 -9.62 11.61 -9.06
C THR A 84 -10.99 11.15 -9.54
N MET A 85 -11.82 10.62 -8.65
CA MET A 85 -13.15 10.14 -9.00
C MET A 85 -14.20 10.69 -8.04
N LEU A 86 -15.33 11.13 -8.58
CA LEU A 86 -16.53 11.47 -7.82
C LEU A 86 -17.56 10.38 -8.02
N LEU A 87 -17.82 9.61 -6.96
CA LEU A 87 -18.84 8.59 -6.89
C LEU A 87 -20.10 9.17 -6.22
N HIS A 88 -21.20 9.21 -6.95
CA HIS A 88 -22.50 9.62 -6.41
C HIS A 88 -23.34 8.39 -6.12
N ILE A 89 -23.69 8.16 -4.85
CA ILE A 89 -24.53 7.05 -4.40
C ILE A 89 -25.95 7.58 -4.19
N SER A 90 -26.92 7.00 -4.89
CA SER A 90 -28.31 7.43 -4.82
C SER A 90 -28.92 7.18 -3.43
N ALA A 91 -29.93 7.96 -3.03
CA ALA A 91 -30.55 7.85 -1.71
C ALA A 91 -31.18 6.48 -1.38
N ASN A 92 -31.54 5.69 -2.41
CA ASN A 92 -32.02 4.31 -2.25
C ASN A 92 -30.91 3.26 -2.38
N HIS A 93 -29.65 3.68 -2.46
CA HIS A 93 -28.44 2.86 -2.67
C HIS A 93 -28.51 1.89 -3.86
N SER A 94 -29.40 2.15 -4.83
CA SER A 94 -29.59 1.29 -6.00
C SER A 94 -28.68 1.64 -7.17
N SER A 95 -27.97 2.77 -7.11
CA SER A 95 -27.11 3.25 -8.20
C SER A 95 -25.92 4.02 -7.65
N ALA A 96 -24.78 3.89 -8.33
CA ALA A 96 -23.52 4.50 -7.93
C ALA A 96 -22.71 4.98 -9.16
N PRO A 97 -23.19 5.98 -9.94
CA PRO A 97 -22.44 6.54 -11.07
C PRO A 97 -21.11 7.19 -10.65
N VAL A 98 -20.13 7.15 -11.55
CA VAL A 98 -18.78 7.68 -11.37
C VAL A 98 -18.48 8.75 -12.41
N VAL A 99 -17.87 9.84 -11.98
CA VAL A 99 -17.20 10.83 -12.84
C VAL A 99 -15.71 10.80 -12.52
N SER A 100 -14.85 10.71 -13.53
CA SER A 100 -13.39 10.58 -13.39
C SER A 100 -12.65 11.49 -14.35
#